data_AF-A0A946FIL4-F1
#
_entry.id   AF-A0A946FIL4-F1
#
_cell.length_a   1.000
_cell.length_b   1.000
_cell.length_c   1.000
_cell.angle_alpha   90.00
_cell.angle_beta   90.00
_cell.angle_gamma   90.00
#
_symmetry.space_group_name_H-M   'P 1'
#
loop_
_entity.id
_entity.type
_entity.pdbx_description
1 polymer ?
#
loop_
_entity_poly.entity_id
_entity_poly.type
_entity_poly.pdbx_seq_one_letter_code
_entity_poly.pdbx_strand_id
1 'polypeptide(L)'
;AVCNDLIVTNGSDWTKVYYQYANRISHLWWLREQGLDAKLLFVSFLNDDEMNGPKHQKEWEDVFAEADRVLGLPQTHKLSEYIHHIYPNVNDIP
;
A
#
# COMPACT_ATOMS: atom_id res chain seq x y z
N ALA A 1 -11.94 -4.73 28.10
CA ALA A 1 -11.42 -4.91 29.48
C ALA A 1 -9.96 -5.37 29.41
N VAL A 2 -9.66 -6.61 29.02
CA VAL A 2 -8.28 -7.16 28.93
C VAL A 2 -7.30 -6.39 28.02
N CYS A 3 -7.75 -5.85 26.88
CA CYS A 3 -6.85 -5.11 25.97
C CYS A 3 -6.36 -3.76 26.53
N ASN A 4 -7.17 -3.09 27.35
CA ASN A 4 -6.80 -1.81 27.98
C ASN A 4 -5.80 -2.01 29.13
N ASP A 5 -5.89 -3.14 29.84
CA ASP A 5 -5.00 -3.46 30.96
C ASP A 5 -3.60 -3.93 30.50
N LEU A 6 -3.46 -4.33 29.23
CA LEU A 6 -2.20 -4.81 28.65
C LEU A 6 -1.54 -3.84 27.66
N ILE A 7 -2.13 -2.65 27.42
CA ILE A 7 -1.73 -1.70 26.35
C ILE A 7 -1.61 -2.42 24.99
N VAL A 8 -2.39 -3.49 24.80
CA VAL A 8 -2.45 -4.17 23.51
C VAL A 8 -3.43 -3.37 22.68
N THR A 9 -2.89 -2.50 21.83
CA THR A 9 -3.64 -2.02 20.67
C THR A 9 -3.99 -3.29 19.89
N ASN A 10 -5.29 -3.62 19.81
CA ASN A 10 -5.78 -4.70 18.94
C ASN A 10 -4.94 -4.67 17.66
N GLY A 11 -4.19 -5.74 17.38
CA GLY A 11 -3.34 -5.81 16.20
C GLY A 11 -4.12 -5.23 15.03
N SER A 12 -3.54 -4.23 14.37
CA SER A 12 -4.26 -3.31 13.48
C SER A 12 -5.29 -4.08 12.67
N ASP A 13 -6.57 -3.77 12.88
CA ASP A 13 -7.65 -4.37 12.09
C ASP A 13 -7.41 -4.00 10.64
N TRP A 14 -6.72 -4.89 9.91
CA TRP A 14 -6.23 -4.60 8.57
C TRP A 14 -7.39 -4.28 7.63
N THR A 15 -8.60 -4.76 7.95
CA THR A 15 -9.84 -4.46 7.21
C THR A 15 -10.25 -2.99 7.30
N LYS A 16 -9.69 -2.22 8.26
CA LYS A 16 -9.91 -0.78 8.37
C LYS A 16 -8.81 0.04 7.70
N VAL A 17 -7.56 -0.39 7.82
CA VAL A 17 -6.39 0.41 7.38
C VAL A 17 -5.91 0.02 5.98
N TYR A 18 -5.87 -1.29 5.69
CA TYR A 18 -5.23 -1.84 4.50
C TYR A 18 -6.22 -2.50 3.53
N TYR A 19 -7.53 -2.48 3.81
CA TYR A 19 -8.54 -3.11 2.97
C TYR A 19 -8.47 -2.68 1.50
N GLN A 20 -8.33 -1.38 1.25
CA GLN A 20 -8.24 -0.87 -0.12
C GLN A 20 -6.93 -1.24 -0.82
N TYR A 21 -5.86 -1.42 -0.06
CA TYR A 21 -4.59 -1.89 -0.60
C TYR A 21 -4.68 -3.38 -0.97
N ALA A 22 -5.18 -4.21 -0.04
CA ALA A 22 -5.44 -5.63 -0.25
C ALA A 22 -6.35 -5.87 -1.46
N ASN A 23 -7.48 -5.16 -1.55
CA ASN A 23 -8.42 -5.30 -2.66
C ASN A 23 -7.79 -5.00 -4.03
N ARG A 24 -6.92 -3.99 -4.13
CA ARG A 24 -6.25 -3.65 -5.40
C ARG A 24 -5.31 -4.77 -5.84
N ILE A 25 -4.57 -5.36 -4.91
CA ILE A 25 -3.70 -6.52 -5.18
C ILE A 25 -4.53 -7.75 -5.55
N SER A 26 -5.64 -8.02 -4.84
CA SER A 26 -6.55 -9.11 -5.17
C SER A 26 -7.18 -8.95 -6.54
N HIS A 27 -7.51 -7.73 -6.95
CA HIS A 27 -8.06 -7.45 -8.26
C HIS A 27 -7.02 -7.66 -9.37
N LEU A 28 -5.78 -7.21 -9.15
CA LEU A 28 -4.65 -7.51 -10.05
C LEU A 28 -4.47 -9.02 -10.22
N TRP A 29 -4.45 -9.78 -9.10
CA TRP A 29 -4.39 -11.23 -9.14
C TRP A 29 -5.51 -11.81 -10.01
N TRP A 30 -6.76 -11.43 -9.76
CA TRP A 30 -7.91 -11.94 -10.48
C TRP A 30 -7.81 -11.69 -11.98
N LEU A 31 -7.47 -10.47 -12.41
CA LEU A 31 -7.29 -10.12 -13.83
C LEU A 31 -6.22 -11.00 -14.50
N ARG A 32 -5.10 -11.23 -13.82
CA ARG A 32 -4.00 -12.05 -14.34
C ARG A 32 -4.35 -13.53 -14.41
N GLU A 33 -5.14 -14.04 -13.46
CA GLU A 33 -5.69 -15.40 -13.53
C GLU A 33 -6.69 -15.57 -14.68
N GLN A 34 -7.32 -14.49 -15.16
CA GLN A 34 -8.12 -14.50 -16.39
C GLN A 34 -7.28 -14.42 -17.68
N GLY A 35 -5.95 -14.41 -17.57
CA GLY A 35 -5.03 -14.33 -18.73
C GLY A 35 -4.83 -12.92 -19.28
N LEU A 36 -5.24 -11.88 -18.56
CA LEU A 36 -5.03 -10.49 -18.98
C LEU A 36 -3.63 -10.00 -18.55
N ASP A 37 -2.96 -9.24 -19.42
CA ASP A 37 -1.70 -8.58 -19.07
C ASP A 37 -1.95 -7.30 -18.24
N ALA A 38 -2.46 -7.49 -17.02
CA ALA A 38 -2.76 -6.41 -16.09
C ALA A 38 -1.53 -6.02 -15.25
N LYS A 39 -1.39 -4.72 -14.99
CA LYS A 39 -0.39 -4.12 -14.08
C LYS A 39 -1.09 -3.16 -13.12
N LEU A 40 -0.58 -3.04 -11.90
CA LEU A 40 -1.07 -2.13 -10.88
C LEU A 40 -0.06 -1.02 -10.64
N LEU A 41 -0.48 0.22 -10.83
CA LEU A 41 0.34 1.39 -10.58
C LEU A 41 -0.20 2.15 -9.37
N PHE A 42 0.60 2.24 -8.32
CA PHE A 42 0.37 3.15 -7.21
C PHE A 42 1.04 4.49 -7.50
N VAL A 43 0.25 5.54 -7.61
CA VAL A 43 0.71 6.92 -7.77
C VAL A 43 0.57 7.61 -6.41
N SER A 44 1.70 7.89 -5.77
CA SER A 44 1.73 8.41 -4.39
C SER A 44 2.49 9.72 -4.37
N PHE A 45 1.75 10.84 -4.33
CA PHE A 45 2.32 12.17 -4.54
C PHE A 45 3.25 12.61 -3.40
N LEU A 46 4.31 13.32 -3.76
CA LEU A 46 5.20 14.01 -2.82
C LEU A 46 4.81 15.48 -2.74
N ASN A 47 4.93 16.05 -1.54
CA ASN A 47 4.59 17.45 -1.25
C ASN A 47 3.13 17.81 -1.58
N ASP A 48 2.23 16.84 -1.43
CA ASP A 48 0.78 17.07 -1.51
C ASP A 48 0.28 17.61 -0.17
N ASP A 49 0.37 18.92 0.04
CA ASP A 49 -0.02 19.55 1.30
C ASP A 49 -1.53 19.40 1.60
N GLU A 50 -2.39 19.28 0.58
CA GLU A 50 -3.84 19.09 0.77
C GLU A 50 -4.16 17.74 1.42
N MET A 51 -3.41 16.70 1.02
CA MET A 51 -3.58 15.34 1.55
C MET A 51 -2.66 15.04 2.73
N ASN A 52 -1.92 16.03 3.23
CA ASN A 52 -0.81 15.84 4.19
C ASN A 52 0.16 14.74 3.73
N GLY A 53 0.48 14.78 2.44
CA GLY A 53 1.34 13.82 1.77
C GLY A 53 2.78 13.90 2.27
N PRO A 54 3.51 12.78 2.24
CA PRO A 54 4.93 12.76 2.55
C PRO A 54 5.76 13.67 1.64
N LYS A 55 6.92 14.11 2.14
CA LYS A 55 7.86 14.94 1.37
C LYS A 55 8.92 14.10 0.67
N HIS A 56 9.21 12.91 1.20
CA HIS A 56 10.24 12.02 0.70
C HIS A 56 9.63 10.69 0.26
N GLN A 57 10.11 10.18 -0.88
CA GLN A 57 9.75 8.87 -1.41
C GLN A 57 9.89 7.74 -0.36
N LYS A 58 10.93 7.79 0.47
CA LYS A 58 11.18 6.78 1.51
C LYS A 58 10.02 6.60 2.48
N GLU A 59 9.30 7.68 2.79
CA GLU A 59 8.14 7.63 3.68
C GLU A 59 7.00 6.82 3.05
N TRP A 60 6.77 6.96 1.74
CA TRP A 60 5.82 6.11 1.03
C TRP A 60 6.29 4.65 0.95
N GLU A 61 7.57 4.42 0.66
CA GLU A 61 8.15 3.07 0.64
C GLU A 61 7.93 2.36 1.98
N ASP A 62 8.12 3.07 3.09
CA ASP A 62 7.91 2.54 4.44
C ASP A 62 6.44 2.20 4.71
N VAL A 63 5.49 3.03 4.23
CA VAL A 63 4.05 2.77 4.35
C VAL A 63 3.66 1.51 3.56
N PHE A 64 4.16 1.33 2.33
CA PHE A 64 3.87 0.14 1.54
C PHE A 64 4.53 -1.12 2.14
N ALA A 65 5.77 -1.01 2.62
CA ALA A 65 6.46 -2.12 3.29
C ALA A 65 5.72 -2.57 4.56
N GLU A 66 5.18 -1.62 5.33
CA GLU A 66 4.35 -1.94 6.50
C GLU A 66 3.02 -2.57 6.11
N ALA A 67 2.37 -2.07 5.05
CA ALA A 67 1.13 -2.67 4.54
C ALA A 67 1.35 -4.12 4.10
N ASP A 68 2.44 -4.39 3.36
CA ASP A 68 2.83 -5.73 2.95
C ASP A 68 3.09 -6.63 4.17
N ARG A 69 3.84 -6.13 5.16
CA ARG A 69 4.14 -6.86 6.40
C ARG A 69 2.87 -7.22 7.17
N VAL A 70 1.93 -6.28 7.31
CA VAL A 70 0.66 -6.52 8.03
C VAL A 70 -0.24 -7.49 7.27
N LEU A 71 -0.24 -7.46 5.94
CA LEU A 71 -0.99 -8.40 5.11
C LEU A 71 -0.31 -9.77 4.95
N GLY A 72 0.91 -9.93 5.48
CA GLY A 72 1.67 -11.18 5.38
C GLY A 72 2.20 -11.45 3.97
N LEU A 73 2.38 -10.40 3.16
CA LEU A 73 2.98 -10.50 1.83
C LEU A 73 4.51 -10.59 1.98
N PRO A 74 5.17 -11.56 1.35
CA PRO A 74 6.63 -11.59 1.31
C PRO A 74 7.15 -10.44 0.44
N GLN A 75 8.39 -10.01 0.67
CA GLN A 75 9.04 -8.92 -0.08
C GLN A 75 9.00 -9.14 -1.60
N THR A 76 9.00 -10.41 -2.04
CA THR A 76 8.82 -10.79 -3.43
C THR A 76 7.77 -11.90 -3.53
N HIS A 77 6.75 -11.71 -4.37
CA HIS A 77 5.70 -12.68 -4.68
C HIS A 77 5.37 -12.66 -6.18
N LYS A 78 4.48 -13.58 -6.62
CA LYS A 78 4.06 -13.75 -8.03
C LYS A 78 3.59 -12.45 -8.71
N LEU A 79 3.12 -11.46 -7.94
CA LEU A 79 2.59 -10.21 -8.50
C LEU A 79 3.57 -9.04 -8.46
N SER A 80 4.71 -9.17 -7.77
CA SER A 80 5.61 -8.04 -7.51
C SER A 80 6.14 -7.39 -8.80
N GLU A 81 6.38 -8.16 -9.85
CA GLU A 81 6.83 -7.63 -11.15
C GLU A 81 5.76 -6.80 -11.90
N TYR A 82 4.49 -6.93 -11.50
CA TYR A 82 3.35 -6.22 -12.10
C TYR A 82 2.81 -5.10 -11.22
N ILE A 83 3.40 -4.89 -10.03
CA ILE A 83 3.07 -3.80 -9.13
C ILE A 83 4.18 -2.76 -9.24
N HIS A 84 3.80 -1.53 -9.53
CA HIS A 84 4.72 -0.40 -9.68
C HIS A 84 4.32 0.71 -8.73
N HIS A 85 5.29 1.28 -8.05
CA HIS A 85 5.11 2.47 -7.23
C HIS A 85 5.84 3.63 -7.90
N ILE A 86 5.15 4.75 -8.06
CA ILE A 86 5.73 6.00 -8.52
C ILE A 86 5.38 7.13 -7.56
N TYR A 87 6.28 8.11 -7.48
CA TYR A 87 6.22 9.19 -6.50
C TYR A 87 6.36 10.56 -7.17
N PRO A 88 5.38 11.00 -7.97
CA PRO A 88 5.45 12.32 -8.60
C PRO A 88 5.44 13.41 -7.54
N ASN A 89 6.31 14.40 -7.69
CA ASN A 89 6.30 15.59 -6.86
C ASN A 89 5.28 16.58 -7.44
N VAL A 90 4.33 17.02 -6.61
CA VAL A 90 3.26 17.95 -7.05
C VAL A 90 3.85 19.24 -7.58
N ASN A 91 4.97 19.71 -7.03
CA ASN A 91 5.64 20.93 -7.47
C ASN A 91 6.22 20.85 -8.91
N ASP A 92 6.36 19.64 -9.45
CA ASP A 92 6.89 19.40 -10.79
C ASP A 92 5.77 19.24 -11.84
N ILE A 93 4.50 19.31 -11.42
CA ILE A 93 3.31 19.15 -12.29
C ILE A 93 2.83 20.55 -12.74
N PRO A 94 2.64 20.77 -14.06
CA PRO A 94 2.24 22.07 -14.61
C PRO A 94 0.87 22.59 -14.16
#